data_AF-A0A5E9AXE3-F1
#
_entry.id   AF-A0A5E9AXE3-F1
#
_cell.length_a   1.000
_cell.length_b   1.000
_cell.length_c   1.000
_cell.angle_alpha   90.00
_cell.angle_beta   90.00
_cell.angle_gamma   90.00
#
_symmetry.space_group_name_H-M   'P 1'
#
loop_
_entity.id
_entity.type
_entity.pdbx_description
1 polymer ?
#
loop_
_entity_poly.entity_id
_entity_poly.type
_entity_poly.pdbx_seq_one_letter_code
_entity_poly.pdbx_strand_id
1 'polypeptide(L)'
;MADGKRFFFPATRLILAALVAGVLAGAVAVYVSESGSGNNAPEEVAAAAGKDDAACAAKATRAKTIAAKAVGQVAALQPADPPQSLKSLAFNGPDGKPMTIADHAGKTVLLNLWATWCAPCRAEMPALDALQKIVD
;
A
#
# COMPACT_ATOMS: atom_id res chain seq x y z
N MET A 1 -10.08 49.91 50.48
CA MET A 1 -9.14 48.78 50.42
C MET A 1 -9.94 47.49 50.54
N ALA A 2 -9.69 46.53 49.64
CA ALA A 2 -10.18 45.13 49.61
C ALA A 2 -11.72 44.95 49.51
N ASP A 3 -12.30 43.99 48.79
CA ASP A 3 -11.76 42.72 48.32
C ASP A 3 -12.66 42.18 47.19
N GLY A 4 -12.10 41.91 46.01
CA GLY A 4 -12.80 41.27 44.89
C GLY A 4 -12.74 39.74 45.03
N LYS A 5 -13.86 39.08 45.34
CA LYS A 5 -13.92 37.60 45.39
C LYS A 5 -15.02 37.02 44.51
N ARG A 6 -14.57 36.59 43.32
CA ARG A 6 -14.80 35.27 42.71
C ARG A 6 -16.22 34.69 42.82
N PHE A 7 -17.10 35.10 41.91
CA PHE A 7 -18.31 34.34 41.57
C PHE A 7 -18.00 33.38 40.41
N PHE A 8 -17.24 32.31 40.68
CA PHE A 8 -16.86 31.32 39.67
C PHE A 8 -17.88 30.17 39.69
N PHE A 9 -18.86 30.22 38.79
CA PHE A 9 -19.90 29.19 38.69
C PHE A 9 -19.29 27.81 38.38
N PRO A 10 -19.54 26.78 39.23
CA PRO A 10 -18.98 25.43 39.03
C PRO A 10 -19.45 24.79 37.71
N ALA A 11 -20.64 25.17 37.24
CA ALA A 11 -21.22 24.67 36.00
C ALA A 11 -20.37 24.97 34.77
N THR A 12 -19.81 26.17 34.63
CA THR A 12 -19.01 26.55 33.45
C THR A 12 -17.71 25.74 33.38
N ARG A 13 -17.08 25.46 34.52
CA ARG A 13 -15.90 24.59 34.59
C ARG A 13 -16.23 23.16 34.22
N LEU A 14 -17.37 22.65 34.70
CA LEU A 14 -17.83 21.29 34.39
C LEU A 14 -18.18 21.14 32.90
N ILE A 15 -18.83 22.14 32.30
CA ILE A 15 -19.14 22.15 30.86
C ILE A 15 -17.85 22.17 30.03
N LEU A 16 -16.89 23.05 30.36
CA LEU A 16 -15.60 23.08 29.68
C LEU A 16 -14.82 21.76 29.83
N ALA A 17 -14.81 21.17 31.02
CA ALA A 17 -14.16 19.88 31.25
C ALA A 17 -14.80 18.76 30.42
N ALA A 18 -16.13 18.72 30.33
CA ALA A 18 -16.86 17.74 29.52
C ALA A 18 -16.58 17.91 28.02
N LEU A 19 -16.53 19.14 27.52
CA LEU A 19 -16.18 19.43 26.13
C LEU A 19 -14.75 18.98 25.79
N VAL A 20 -13.79 19.31 26.66
CA VAL A 20 -12.39 18.89 26.48
C VAL A 20 -12.26 17.37 26.51
N ALA A 21 -12.93 16.72 27.46
CA ALA A 21 -12.93 15.26 27.55
C ALA A 21 -13.56 14.61 26.30
N GLY A 22 -14.65 15.16 25.78
CA GLY A 22 -15.30 14.69 24.55
C GLY A 22 -14.40 14.84 23.31
N VAL A 23 -13.72 15.98 23.17
CA VAL A 23 -12.77 16.22 22.07
C VAL A 23 -11.57 15.28 22.16
N LEU A 24 -11.01 15.10 23.36
CA LEU A 24 -9.89 14.18 23.58
C LEU A 24 -10.30 12.73 23.28
N ALA A 25 -11.46 12.28 23.77
CA ALA A 25 -11.96 10.94 23.50
C ALA A 25 -12.21 10.72 22.00
N GLY A 26 -12.77 11.71 21.30
CA GLY A 26 -12.96 11.66 19.85
C GLY A 26 -11.64 11.59 19.08
N ALA A 27 -10.66 12.42 19.45
CA ALA A 27 -9.33 12.41 18.82
C ALA A 27 -8.60 11.08 19.04
N VAL A 28 -8.67 10.52 20.25
CA VAL A 28 -8.10 9.21 20.56
C VAL A 28 -8.80 8.11 19.77
N ALA A 29 -10.14 8.14 19.67
CA ALA A 29 -10.89 7.14 18.90
C ALA A 29 -10.52 7.17 17.41
N VAL A 30 -10.35 8.35 16.81
CA VAL A 30 -9.90 8.50 15.42
C VAL A 30 -8.46 7.97 15.26
N TYR A 31 -7.55 8.36 16.15
CA TYR A 31 -6.16 7.91 16.11
C TYR A 31 -6.01 6.38 16.23
N VAL A 32 -6.80 5.76 17.10
CA VAL A 32 -6.79 4.29 17.29
C VAL A 32 -7.48 3.57 16.12
N SER A 33 -8.54 4.13 15.54
CA SER A 33 -9.27 3.49 14.44
C SER A 33 -8.51 3.54 13.11
N GLU A 34 -7.74 4.60 12.85
CA GLU A 34 -6.91 4.69 11.64
C GLU A 34 -5.60 3.90 11.73
N SER A 35 -5.11 3.58 12.93
CA SER A 35 -3.87 2.80 13.09
C SER A 35 -4.06 1.29 12.87
N GLY A 36 -5.29 0.82 12.66
CA GLY A 36 -5.63 -0.59 12.56
C GLY A 36 -6.31 -0.98 11.25
N SER A 37 -5.71 -0.76 10.08
CA SER A 37 -6.18 -1.45 8.87
C SER A 37 -5.12 -1.54 7.76
N GLY A 38 -4.54 -2.74 7.62
CA GLY A 38 -3.89 -3.20 6.40
C GLY A 38 -2.41 -3.52 6.57
N ASN A 39 -2.10 -4.71 7.09
CA ASN A 39 -0.79 -5.39 7.05
C ASN A 39 0.44 -4.49 6.89
N ASN A 40 0.92 -3.91 7.99
CA ASN A 40 2.30 -3.90 8.52
C ASN A 40 2.42 -2.80 9.59
N ALA A 41 3.25 -3.03 10.61
CA ALA A 41 3.78 -1.93 11.42
C ALA A 41 4.53 -0.95 10.50
N PRO A 42 4.65 0.34 10.85
CA PRO A 42 5.41 1.32 10.06
C PRO A 42 6.91 1.04 10.21
N GLU A 43 7.37 -0.08 9.66
CA GLU A 43 8.78 -0.36 9.48
C GLU A 43 9.08 -0.09 8.01
N GLU A 44 9.58 1.13 7.78
CA GLU A 44 10.29 1.62 6.60
C GLU A 44 10.21 0.72 5.35
N VAL A 45 9.04 0.65 4.70
CA VAL A 45 9.01 0.37 3.27
C VAL A 45 9.61 1.61 2.60
N ALA A 46 10.94 1.59 2.47
CA ALA A 46 11.68 2.59 1.75
C ALA A 46 11.09 2.68 0.34
N ALA A 47 10.29 3.72 0.10
CA ALA A 47 9.97 4.14 -1.25
C ALA A 47 11.29 4.54 -1.87
N ALA A 48 11.90 3.60 -2.60
CA ALA A 48 13.13 3.88 -3.33
C ALA A 48 12.75 4.80 -4.49
N ALA A 49 12.78 6.11 -4.20
CA ALA A 49 12.71 7.17 -5.18
C ALA A 49 14.13 7.41 -5.71
N GLY A 50 14.65 6.45 -6.47
CA GLY A 50 15.90 6.61 -7.21
C GLY A 50 15.59 7.22 -8.57
N LYS A 51 16.40 8.19 -9.03
CA LYS A 51 16.27 8.78 -10.39
C LYS A 51 16.43 7.76 -11.54
N ASP A 52 16.78 6.52 -11.22
CA ASP A 52 16.91 5.39 -12.14
C ASP A 52 15.57 4.67 -12.43
N ASP A 53 14.47 5.13 -11.84
CA ASP A 53 13.13 4.53 -11.94
C ASP A 53 12.27 5.09 -13.09
N ALA A 54 12.77 6.06 -13.85
CA ALA A 54 11.91 6.88 -14.73
C ALA A 54 11.45 6.21 -16.03
N ALA A 55 12.21 5.28 -16.62
CA ALA A 55 11.78 4.46 -17.76
C ALA A 55 12.79 3.36 -18.10
N CYS A 56 12.34 2.13 -18.30
CA CYS A 56 13.15 1.04 -18.87
C CYS A 56 13.14 1.13 -20.41
N ALA A 57 13.78 2.17 -20.96
CA ALA A 57 13.81 2.43 -22.41
C ALA A 57 14.30 1.23 -23.25
N ALA A 58 15.23 0.44 -22.70
CA ALA A 58 15.74 -0.80 -23.29
C ALA A 58 14.67 -1.89 -23.54
N LYS A 59 13.46 -1.73 -22.97
CA LYS A 59 12.34 -2.68 -23.12
C LYS A 59 11.20 -2.16 -23.99
N ALA A 60 11.30 -0.96 -24.58
CA ALA A 60 10.25 -0.36 -25.40
C ALA A 60 9.83 -1.24 -26.61
N THR A 61 10.79 -1.85 -27.32
CA THR A 61 10.49 -2.77 -28.43
C THR A 61 9.72 -3.99 -27.95
N ARG A 62 10.12 -4.56 -26.81
CA ARG A 62 9.46 -5.74 -26.23
C ARG A 62 8.04 -5.42 -25.79
N ALA A 63 7.81 -4.25 -25.19
CA ALA A 63 6.48 -3.77 -24.84
C ALA A 63 5.56 -3.70 -26.07
N LYS A 64 6.02 -3.11 -27.18
CA LYS A 64 5.26 -3.07 -28.45
C LYS A 64 4.96 -4.46 -29.00
N THR A 65 5.93 -5.38 -28.94
CA THR A 65 5.72 -6.77 -29.36
C THR A 65 4.65 -7.47 -28.52
N ILE A 66 4.65 -7.26 -27.19
CA ILE A 66 3.64 -7.82 -26.29
C ILE A 66 2.26 -7.23 -26.60
N ALA A 67 2.16 -5.90 -26.78
CA ALA A 67 0.90 -5.24 -27.14
C ALA A 67 0.30 -5.81 -28.43
N ALA A 68 1.11 -6.04 -29.46
CA ALA A 68 0.65 -6.64 -30.72
C ALA A 68 0.18 -8.10 -30.58
N LYS A 69 0.50 -8.77 -29.47
CA LYS A 69 0.08 -10.15 -29.16
C LYS A 69 -1.02 -10.22 -28.11
N ALA A 70 -1.41 -9.10 -27.50
CA ALA A 70 -2.50 -9.02 -26.54
C ALA A 70 -3.85 -9.08 -27.28
N VAL A 71 -4.26 -10.29 -27.69
CA VAL A 71 -5.50 -10.57 -28.42
C VAL A 71 -6.29 -11.71 -27.77
N GLY A 72 -7.55 -11.87 -28.15
CA GLY A 72 -8.40 -12.94 -27.61
C GLY A 72 -8.63 -12.79 -26.10
N GLN A 73 -8.38 -13.86 -25.33
CA GLN A 73 -8.60 -13.88 -23.87
C GLN A 73 -7.72 -12.90 -23.09
N VAL A 74 -6.59 -12.48 -23.65
CA VAL A 74 -5.65 -11.53 -23.02
C VAL A 74 -5.69 -10.14 -23.68
N ALA A 75 -6.77 -9.79 -24.38
CA ALA A 75 -6.90 -8.50 -25.05
C ALA A 75 -6.82 -7.27 -24.11
N ALA A 76 -7.09 -7.47 -22.81
CA ALA A 76 -6.97 -6.44 -21.80
C ALA A 76 -5.53 -6.25 -21.26
N LEU A 77 -4.57 -7.10 -21.65
CA LEU A 77 -3.18 -6.98 -21.21
C LEU A 77 -2.54 -5.75 -21.85
N GLN A 78 -2.22 -4.75 -21.03
CA GLN A 78 -1.55 -3.53 -21.47
C GLN A 78 -0.12 -3.49 -20.92
N PRO A 79 0.91 -3.47 -21.78
CA PRO A 79 2.26 -3.17 -21.31
C PRO A 79 2.36 -1.70 -20.90
N ALA A 80 3.15 -1.41 -19.87
CA ALA A 80 3.42 -0.04 -19.45
C ALA A 80 4.06 0.78 -20.59
N ASP A 81 3.54 1.98 -20.82
CA ASP A 81 4.05 2.94 -21.81
C ASP A 81 4.20 4.34 -21.18
N PRO A 82 5.44 4.86 -21.00
CA PRO A 82 6.70 4.17 -21.30
C PRO A 82 6.94 3.00 -20.32
N PRO A 83 7.71 1.97 -20.73
CA PRO A 83 8.06 0.88 -19.82
C PRO A 83 8.70 1.42 -18.55
N GLN A 84 8.24 0.98 -17.39
CA GLN A 84 8.74 1.43 -16.09
C GLN A 84 9.77 0.44 -15.52
N SER A 85 10.75 0.95 -14.78
CA SER A 85 11.58 0.10 -13.92
C SER A 85 10.79 -0.17 -12.64
N LEU A 86 10.66 -1.44 -12.26
CA LEU A 86 10.05 -1.85 -10.98
C LEU A 86 11.09 -2.35 -9.98
N LYS A 87 12.39 -2.26 -10.31
CA LYS A 87 13.47 -2.86 -9.49
C LYS A 87 13.44 -2.40 -8.04
N SER A 88 13.15 -1.12 -7.84
CA SER A 88 13.19 -0.44 -6.56
C SER A 88 11.89 -0.61 -5.75
N LEU A 89 10.85 -1.22 -6.33
CA LEU A 89 9.58 -1.46 -5.65
C LEU A 89 9.82 -2.37 -4.43
N ALA A 90 9.67 -1.79 -3.25
CA ALA A 90 9.90 -2.44 -1.96
C ALA A 90 8.59 -2.95 -1.33
N PHE A 91 8.68 -4.08 -0.62
CA PHE A 91 7.59 -4.71 0.10
C PHE A 91 8.15 -5.61 1.21
N ASN A 92 7.29 -6.05 2.12
CA ASN A 92 7.71 -6.98 3.17
C ASN A 92 7.59 -8.42 2.68
N GLY A 93 8.66 -9.18 2.90
CA GLY A 93 8.71 -10.61 2.62
C GLY A 93 7.88 -11.44 3.61
N PRO A 94 7.79 -12.76 3.39
CA PRO A 94 7.02 -13.68 4.25
C PRO A 94 7.51 -13.73 5.71
N ASP A 95 8.77 -13.37 5.96
CA ASP A 95 9.38 -13.28 7.29
C ASP A 95 9.29 -11.86 7.90
N GLY A 96 8.59 -10.94 7.24
CA GLY A 96 8.41 -9.56 7.66
C GLY A 96 9.56 -8.62 7.31
N LYS A 97 10.66 -9.12 6.70
CA LYS A 97 11.80 -8.27 6.35
C LYS A 97 11.54 -7.47 5.06
N PRO A 98 12.07 -6.25 4.94
CA PRO A 98 12.03 -5.51 3.69
C PRO A 98 12.74 -6.26 2.56
N MET A 99 12.12 -6.29 1.39
CA MET A 99 12.68 -6.81 0.15
C MET A 99 12.21 -5.98 -1.05
N THR A 100 12.83 -6.18 -2.20
CA THR A 100 12.52 -5.47 -3.44
C THR A 100 12.34 -6.43 -4.61
N ILE A 101 11.74 -5.96 -5.70
CA ILE A 101 11.66 -6.74 -6.95
C ILE A 101 13.06 -7.07 -7.50
N ALA A 102 14.07 -6.24 -7.22
CA ALA A 102 15.45 -6.51 -7.61
C ALA A 102 16.03 -7.79 -6.97
N ASP A 103 15.54 -8.22 -5.82
CA ASP A 103 15.98 -9.45 -5.15
C ASP A 103 15.63 -10.72 -5.94
N HIS A 104 14.73 -10.62 -6.91
CA HIS A 104 14.36 -11.69 -7.85
C HIS A 104 15.04 -11.56 -9.23
N ALA A 105 16.11 -10.76 -9.34
CA ALA A 105 16.82 -10.56 -10.60
C ALA A 105 17.24 -11.88 -11.28
N GLY A 106 17.20 -11.88 -12.62
CA GLY A 106 17.54 -13.06 -13.42
C GLY A 106 16.39 -14.05 -13.63
N LYS A 107 15.26 -13.88 -12.92
CA LYS A 107 14.04 -14.69 -13.12
C LYS A 107 12.98 -13.91 -13.89
N THR A 108 12.07 -14.63 -14.55
CA THR A 108 10.80 -14.05 -15.00
C THR A 108 9.88 -13.96 -13.78
N VAL A 109 9.47 -12.76 -13.41
CA VAL A 109 8.65 -12.52 -12.22
C VAL A 109 7.23 -12.14 -12.63
N LEU A 110 6.24 -12.86 -12.12
CA LEU A 110 4.84 -12.49 -12.17
C LEU A 110 4.43 -11.95 -10.80
N LEU A 111 4.11 -10.66 -10.71
CA LEU A 111 3.62 -10.03 -9.49
C LEU A 111 2.09 -10.00 -9.50
N ASN A 112 1.47 -10.73 -8.58
CA ASN A 112 0.01 -10.77 -8.42
C ASN A 112 -0.42 -9.87 -7.25
N LEU A 113 -1.18 -8.81 -7.53
CA LEU A 113 -1.77 -7.94 -6.52
C LEU A 113 -3.16 -8.44 -6.15
N TRP A 114 -3.33 -8.92 -4.92
CA TRP A 114 -4.56 -9.55 -4.47
C TRP A 114 -4.83 -9.28 -2.98
N ALA A 115 -6.02 -9.67 -2.53
CA ALA A 115 -6.40 -9.62 -1.13
C ALA A 115 -7.31 -10.79 -0.76
N THR A 116 -7.36 -11.16 0.53
CA THR A 116 -8.16 -12.29 1.03
C THR A 116 -9.66 -12.12 0.76
N TRP A 117 -10.14 -10.89 0.76
CA TRP A 117 -11.53 -10.53 0.45
C TRP A 117 -11.81 -10.40 -1.06
N CYS A 118 -10.79 -10.39 -1.92
CA CYS A 118 -10.96 -10.31 -3.38
C CYS A 118 -11.40 -11.66 -3.95
N ALA A 119 -12.72 -11.87 -4.07
CA ALA A 119 -13.30 -13.10 -4.62
C ALA A 119 -12.76 -13.49 -6.01
N PRO A 120 -12.72 -12.60 -7.03
CA PRO A 120 -12.17 -12.98 -8.33
C PRO A 120 -10.67 -13.34 -8.25
N CYS A 121 -9.87 -12.60 -7.48
CA CYS A 121 -8.46 -12.91 -7.30
C CYS A 121 -8.23 -14.32 -6.73
N ARG A 122 -9.03 -14.74 -5.74
CA ARG A 122 -8.93 -16.10 -5.18
C ARG A 122 -9.29 -17.17 -6.20
N ALA A 123 -10.26 -16.91 -7.08
CA ALA A 123 -10.67 -17.85 -8.12
C ALA A 123 -9.55 -18.10 -9.15
N GLU A 124 -8.63 -17.16 -9.33
CA GLU A 124 -7.50 -17.25 -10.26
C GLU A 124 -6.29 -18.01 -9.69
N MET A 125 -6.16 -18.10 -8.37
CA MET A 125 -4.99 -18.70 -7.69
C MET A 125 -4.64 -20.13 -8.15
N PRO A 126 -5.59 -21.06 -8.39
CA PRO A 126 -5.25 -22.41 -8.88
C PRO A 126 -4.56 -22.39 -10.24
N ALA A 127 -4.93 -21.46 -11.12
CA ALA A 127 -4.29 -21.31 -12.43
C ALA A 127 -2.87 -20.74 -12.29
N LEU A 128 -2.65 -19.82 -11.34
CA LEU A 128 -1.32 -19.28 -11.04
C LEU A 128 -0.37 -20.32 -10.43
N ASP A 129 -0.88 -21.18 -9.54
CA ASP A 129 -0.11 -22.31 -8.99
C ASP A 129 0.27 -23.32 -10.08
N ALA A 130 -0.65 -23.61 -11.00
CA ALA A 130 -0.35 -24.43 -12.18
C ALA A 130 0.69 -23.78 -13.10
N LEU A 131 0.62 -22.46 -13.29
CA LEU A 131 1.59 -21.70 -14.09
C LEU A 131 2.99 -21.76 -13.47
N GLN A 132 3.12 -21.60 -12.15
CA GLN A 132 4.42 -21.64 -11.46
C GLN A 132 5.16 -22.96 -11.75
N LYS A 133 4.44 -24.08 -11.72
CA LYS A 133 5.00 -25.43 -11.93
C LYS A 133 5.55 -25.67 -13.35
N ILE A 134 5.16 -24.85 -14.33
CA ILE A 134 5.60 -25.01 -15.73
C ILE A 134 6.63 -23.96 -16.15
N VAL A 135 6.89 -22.93 -15.33
CA VAL A 135 7.87 -21.86 -15.61
C VAL A 135 9.13 -21.94 -14.75
N ASP A 136 9.15 -22.82 -13.75
CA ASP A 136 10.37 -23.28 -13.05
C ASP A 136 11.20 -24.23 -13.91
#